data_AF-A0A8H1LQJ7-F1
#
_entry.id   AF-A0A8H1LQJ7-F1
#
_cell.length_a   1.000
_cell.length_b   1.000
_cell.length_c   1.000
_cell.angle_alpha   90.00
_cell.angle_beta   90.00
_cell.angle_gamma   90.00
#
_symmetry.space_group_name_H-M   'P 1'
#
loop_
_entity.id
_entity.type
_entity.pdbx_description
1 polymer ?
#
loop_
_entity_poly.entity_id
_entity_poly.type
_entity_poly.pdbx_seq_one_letter_code
_entity_poly.pdbx_strand_id
1 'polypeptide(L)'
;MNEEERPGRSDRLRADCERCAGLCCVALPFAASADFAVHKPAGRRCGNLTAENRCSIHARLRESGFAGCSVFDCYGAGQRVSARATPRTPGPRMPESLMFAVFRVTRQLHELLWLLTEAEAVEGGGEAGALAAELDALIDEDADTVLAVDVEAWRARVGPVLERVSERARRGLDGRDLARADLMGARLRGARLRGAGMRGALLIAADLRGADLRQADLLGADLRDADVCGADLSGALFLTQPQLNAAHGDSATLVPDTLVRPAHWPDTSSAGQHDAPRHRRDSRRGAAGPAGGGGGRRSGHGKRTGRGADGERNGTGAAGSGDGGRGDRAQRGARNGGERDGRERIGQERNGRERGGRERDARQPEPQRSGSRRSGSRKAGPRQPAPGKPAGSDAPGRNASDRRGDGRRDNGGGPRRRGRR
;
A
#
# COMPACT_ATOMS: atom_id res chain seq x y z
N MET A 1 2.07 -38.35 -7.41
CA MET A 1 1.86 -36.91 -7.70
C MET A 1 3.21 -36.27 -7.45
N ASN A 2 3.92 -35.91 -8.52
CA ASN A 2 5.30 -35.41 -8.41
C ASN A 2 5.30 -34.06 -7.66
N GLU A 3 6.29 -33.82 -6.81
CA GLU A 3 6.43 -32.55 -6.07
C GLU A 3 6.57 -31.32 -7.00
N GLU A 4 6.92 -31.54 -8.27
CA GLU A 4 7.12 -30.51 -9.31
C GLU A 4 5.83 -29.90 -9.89
N GLU A 5 4.63 -30.45 -9.62
CA GLU A 5 3.34 -29.93 -10.13
C GLU A 5 2.51 -29.17 -9.09
N ARG A 6 3.05 -28.91 -7.89
CA ARG A 6 2.32 -28.09 -6.90
C ARG A 6 2.40 -26.62 -7.32
N PRO A 7 1.26 -25.95 -7.57
CA PRO A 7 1.27 -24.53 -7.92
C PRO A 7 1.99 -23.72 -6.84
N GLY A 8 2.82 -22.78 -7.28
CA GLY A 8 3.62 -21.93 -6.39
C GLY A 8 2.74 -21.12 -5.45
N ARG A 9 3.34 -20.52 -4.40
CA ARG A 9 2.57 -19.65 -3.50
C ARG A 9 1.92 -18.48 -4.26
N SER A 10 2.62 -17.90 -5.22
CA SER A 10 2.09 -16.82 -6.08
C SER A 10 0.84 -17.24 -6.87
N ASP A 11 0.80 -18.47 -7.39
CA ASP A 11 -0.37 -18.97 -8.14
C ASP A 11 -1.60 -19.09 -7.24
N ARG A 12 -1.40 -19.49 -5.97
CA ARG A 12 -2.47 -19.58 -4.97
C ARG A 12 -3.01 -18.22 -4.54
N LEU A 13 -2.21 -17.16 -4.67
CA LEU A 13 -2.56 -15.79 -4.30
C LEU A 13 -3.16 -14.97 -5.45
N ARG A 14 -3.17 -15.49 -6.69
CA ARG A 14 -3.93 -14.87 -7.78
C ARG A 14 -5.42 -15.15 -7.58
N ALA A 15 -6.27 -14.13 -7.63
CA ALA A 15 -7.71 -14.31 -7.50
C ALA A 15 -8.28 -15.18 -8.63
N ASP A 16 -8.99 -16.25 -8.24
CA ASP A 16 -9.76 -17.10 -9.14
C ASP A 16 -11.21 -17.14 -8.65
N CYS A 17 -12.02 -16.27 -9.23
CA CYS A 17 -13.43 -16.13 -8.88
C CYS A 17 -14.25 -17.38 -9.23
N GLU A 18 -13.80 -18.24 -10.14
CA GLU A 18 -14.52 -19.48 -10.50
C GLU A 18 -14.39 -20.55 -9.41
N ARG A 19 -13.36 -20.45 -8.58
CA ARG A 19 -13.14 -21.30 -7.39
C ARG A 19 -13.65 -20.67 -6.09
N CYS A 20 -14.38 -19.57 -6.18
CA CYS A 20 -14.89 -18.81 -5.05
C CYS A 20 -16.42 -18.93 -4.94
N ALA A 21 -16.94 -18.95 -3.72
CA ALA A 21 -18.37 -18.89 -3.42
C ALA A 21 -18.95 -17.45 -3.51
N GLY A 22 -18.38 -16.59 -4.38
CA GLY A 22 -18.83 -15.21 -4.56
C GLY A 22 -18.59 -14.29 -3.35
N LEU A 23 -17.63 -14.63 -2.48
CA LEU A 23 -17.47 -14.02 -1.15
C LEU A 23 -17.34 -12.49 -1.21
N CYS A 24 -16.52 -11.92 -2.08
CA CYS A 24 -16.39 -10.46 -2.21
C CYS A 24 -17.68 -9.80 -2.72
N CYS A 25 -18.43 -10.46 -3.62
CA CYS A 25 -19.68 -9.96 -4.18
C CYS A 25 -20.85 -9.98 -3.19
N VAL A 26 -20.76 -10.77 -2.13
CA VAL A 26 -21.79 -10.87 -1.08
C VAL A 26 -21.34 -10.17 0.19
N ALA A 27 -20.19 -10.53 0.75
CA ALA A 27 -19.74 -10.11 2.07
C ALA A 27 -19.45 -8.61 2.19
N LEU A 28 -18.93 -7.98 1.12
CA LEU A 28 -18.44 -6.60 1.19
C LEU A 28 -19.51 -5.59 0.74
N PRO A 29 -19.66 -4.44 1.42
CA PRO A 29 -20.56 -3.39 0.99
C PRO A 29 -19.93 -2.52 -0.12
N PHE A 30 -20.76 -1.81 -0.87
CA PHE A 30 -20.35 -0.64 -1.65
C PHE A 30 -21.48 0.38 -1.74
N ALA A 31 -21.12 1.67 -1.74
CA ALA A 31 -22.05 2.77 -1.89
C ALA A 31 -22.08 3.26 -3.34
N ALA A 32 -23.23 3.79 -3.78
CA ALA A 32 -23.33 4.39 -5.10
C ALA A 32 -22.34 5.57 -5.22
N SER A 33 -21.50 5.54 -6.23
CA SER A 33 -20.42 6.52 -6.48
C SER A 33 -19.99 6.48 -7.94
N ALA A 34 -18.92 7.20 -8.30
CA ALA A 34 -18.29 7.07 -9.61
C ALA A 34 -17.77 5.64 -9.89
N ASP A 35 -17.45 4.87 -8.85
CA ASP A 35 -16.92 3.52 -8.94
C ASP A 35 -18.01 2.44 -8.97
N PHE A 36 -19.21 2.75 -8.49
CA PHE A 36 -20.33 1.83 -8.34
C PHE A 36 -21.66 2.51 -8.67
N ALA A 37 -22.35 2.04 -9.71
CA ALA A 37 -23.61 2.59 -10.18
C ALA A 37 -24.76 2.45 -9.16
N VAL A 38 -24.63 1.53 -8.21
CA VAL A 38 -25.68 1.19 -7.24
C VAL A 38 -25.10 1.01 -5.85
N HIS A 39 -25.94 1.17 -4.83
CA HIS A 39 -25.62 0.81 -3.46
C HIS A 39 -25.89 -0.68 -3.22
N LYS A 40 -25.02 -1.35 -2.45
CA LYS A 40 -25.20 -2.72 -1.97
C LYS A 40 -24.69 -2.84 -0.52
N PRO A 41 -25.55 -3.17 0.45
CA PRO A 41 -25.09 -3.43 1.82
C PRO A 41 -24.23 -4.71 1.92
N ALA A 42 -23.48 -4.83 3.01
CA ALA A 42 -22.71 -6.02 3.33
C ALA A 42 -23.65 -7.23 3.53
N GLY A 43 -23.21 -8.42 3.13
CA GLY A 43 -23.99 -9.66 3.24
C GLY A 43 -25.12 -9.80 2.21
N ARG A 44 -25.50 -8.75 1.48
CA ARG A 44 -26.46 -8.84 0.38
C ARG A 44 -25.74 -9.26 -0.90
N ARG A 45 -26.29 -10.27 -1.59
CA ARG A 45 -25.77 -10.71 -2.90
C ARG A 45 -25.84 -9.57 -3.91
N CYS A 46 -24.78 -9.38 -4.69
CA CYS A 46 -24.77 -8.43 -5.80
C CYS A 46 -25.80 -8.84 -6.86
N GLY A 47 -26.53 -7.87 -7.44
CA GLY A 47 -27.52 -8.14 -8.48
C GLY A 47 -26.95 -8.74 -9.77
N ASN A 48 -25.64 -8.59 -9.99
CA ASN A 48 -24.93 -9.19 -11.12
C ASN A 48 -24.32 -10.57 -10.79
N LEU A 49 -24.50 -11.09 -9.57
CA LEU A 49 -24.00 -12.39 -9.18
C LEU A 49 -25.00 -13.48 -9.55
N THR A 50 -24.58 -14.40 -10.43
CA THR A 50 -25.37 -15.56 -10.86
C THR A 50 -25.59 -16.56 -9.71
N ALA A 51 -26.46 -17.55 -9.94
CA ALA A 51 -26.70 -18.64 -9.00
C ALA A 51 -25.43 -19.47 -8.75
N GLU A 52 -24.57 -19.57 -9.75
CA GLU A 52 -23.28 -20.28 -9.72
C GLU A 52 -22.14 -19.42 -9.13
N ASN A 53 -22.46 -18.28 -8.51
CA ASN A 53 -21.50 -17.34 -7.93
C ASN A 53 -20.52 -16.69 -8.93
N ARG A 54 -20.88 -16.64 -10.22
CA ARG A 54 -20.12 -15.92 -11.26
C ARG A 54 -20.70 -14.53 -11.51
N CYS A 55 -19.86 -13.53 -11.76
CA CYS A 55 -20.31 -12.19 -12.11
C CYS A 55 -20.72 -12.14 -13.60
N SER A 56 -22.00 -11.85 -13.88
CA SER A 56 -22.57 -11.84 -15.24
C SER A 56 -22.06 -10.69 -16.13
N ILE A 57 -21.40 -9.70 -15.52
CA ILE A 57 -20.87 -8.52 -16.21
C ILE A 57 -19.35 -8.38 -16.07
N HIS A 58 -18.64 -9.43 -15.66
CA HIS A 58 -17.21 -9.35 -15.34
C HIS A 58 -16.36 -8.73 -16.46
N ALA A 59 -16.64 -9.10 -17.72
CA ALA A 59 -15.94 -8.59 -18.89
C ALA A 59 -16.23 -7.11 -19.22
N ARG A 60 -17.25 -6.52 -18.59
CA ARG A 60 -17.74 -5.17 -18.90
C ARG A 60 -18.03 -4.35 -17.63
N LEU A 61 -17.26 -4.61 -16.56
CA LEU A 61 -17.49 -4.01 -15.23
C LEU A 61 -17.44 -2.48 -15.30
N ARG A 62 -16.44 -1.91 -16.00
CA ARG A 62 -16.26 -0.46 -16.08
C ARG A 62 -17.38 0.21 -16.86
N GLU A 63 -17.75 -0.33 -18.02
CA GLU A 63 -18.84 0.16 -18.86
C GLU A 63 -20.20 0.06 -18.16
N SER A 64 -20.35 -0.92 -17.27
CA SER A 64 -21.56 -1.12 -16.47
C SER A 64 -21.59 -0.29 -15.18
N GLY A 65 -20.60 0.59 -14.96
CA GLY A 65 -20.52 1.44 -13.77
C GLY A 65 -20.03 0.72 -12.50
N PHE A 66 -19.23 -0.34 -12.63
CA PHE A 66 -18.62 -1.09 -11.53
C PHE A 66 -17.08 -1.04 -11.61
N ALA A 67 -16.51 0.12 -11.94
CA ALA A 67 -15.07 0.31 -12.03
C ALA A 67 -14.36 -0.07 -10.72
N GLY A 68 -14.97 0.16 -9.57
CA GLY A 68 -14.43 -0.25 -8.26
C GLY A 68 -14.25 -1.77 -8.14
N CYS A 69 -15.13 -2.58 -8.75
CA CYS A 69 -14.94 -4.03 -8.80
C CYS A 69 -13.75 -4.44 -9.67
N SER A 70 -13.39 -3.66 -10.70
CA SER A 70 -12.23 -3.94 -11.54
C SER A 70 -10.90 -3.64 -10.83
N VAL A 71 -10.91 -2.74 -9.84
CA VAL A 71 -9.74 -2.38 -9.02
C VAL A 71 -9.55 -3.33 -7.84
N PHE A 72 -10.64 -3.85 -7.29
CA PHE A 72 -10.61 -4.73 -6.13
C PHE A 72 -9.90 -6.07 -6.43
N ASP A 73 -8.98 -6.47 -5.56
CA ASP A 73 -8.39 -7.80 -5.54
C ASP A 73 -8.47 -8.39 -4.12
N CYS A 74 -8.82 -9.67 -4.04
CA CYS A 74 -8.86 -10.41 -2.78
C CYS A 74 -7.58 -11.21 -2.50
N TYR A 75 -6.58 -11.15 -3.38
CA TYR A 75 -5.32 -11.88 -3.32
C TYR A 75 -5.55 -13.40 -3.15
N GLY A 76 -6.61 -13.91 -3.78
CA GLY A 76 -6.96 -15.33 -3.71
C GLY A 76 -7.65 -15.79 -2.42
N ALA A 77 -7.92 -14.89 -1.47
CA ALA A 77 -8.57 -15.24 -0.20
C ALA A 77 -9.96 -15.86 -0.41
N GLY A 78 -10.68 -15.41 -1.43
CA GLY A 78 -12.02 -15.91 -1.77
C GLY A 78 -12.02 -17.42 -2.04
N GLN A 79 -11.16 -17.88 -2.94
CA GLN A 79 -11.05 -19.31 -3.23
C GLN A 79 -10.48 -20.11 -2.06
N ARG A 80 -9.56 -19.52 -1.26
CA ARG A 80 -8.96 -20.18 -0.10
C ARG A 80 -10.02 -20.49 0.95
N VAL A 81 -10.86 -19.52 1.31
CA VAL A 81 -11.96 -19.71 2.27
C VAL A 81 -13.03 -20.66 1.71
N SER A 82 -13.38 -20.53 0.44
CA SER A 82 -14.38 -21.39 -0.21
C SER A 82 -13.97 -22.86 -0.23
N ALA A 83 -12.68 -23.14 -0.47
CA ALA A 83 -12.13 -24.49 -0.42
C ALA A 83 -12.21 -25.14 0.97
N ARG A 84 -12.16 -24.33 2.04
CA ARG A 84 -12.24 -24.80 3.43
C ARG A 84 -13.68 -25.00 3.90
N ALA A 85 -14.63 -24.26 3.33
CA ALA A 85 -16.05 -24.36 3.67
C ALA A 85 -16.72 -25.66 3.15
N THR A 86 -16.11 -26.33 2.18
CA THR A 86 -16.56 -27.65 1.69
C THR A 86 -15.78 -28.73 2.43
N PRO A 87 -16.39 -29.43 3.41
CA PRO A 87 -15.64 -30.38 4.23
C PRO A 87 -15.16 -31.58 3.39
N ARG A 88 -13.92 -32.01 3.63
CA ARG A 88 -13.32 -33.21 2.99
C ARG A 88 -13.87 -34.51 3.58
N THR A 89 -14.53 -34.43 4.73
CA THR A 89 -15.15 -35.54 5.47
C THR A 89 -16.63 -35.21 5.75
N PRO A 90 -17.48 -36.21 6.07
CA PRO A 90 -18.84 -35.93 6.51
C PRO A 90 -18.84 -35.02 7.74
N GLY A 91 -19.48 -33.86 7.64
CA GLY A 91 -19.52 -32.86 8.68
C GLY A 91 -20.34 -31.63 8.26
N PRO A 92 -20.70 -30.75 9.23
CA PRO A 92 -21.44 -29.54 8.91
C PRO A 92 -20.58 -28.62 8.03
N ARG A 93 -21.21 -28.05 6.99
CA ARG A 93 -20.59 -26.97 6.20
C ARG A 93 -20.43 -25.74 7.08
N MET A 94 -19.38 -24.97 6.81
CA MET A 94 -19.20 -23.67 7.44
C MET A 94 -20.40 -22.76 7.10
N PRO A 95 -21.07 -22.12 8.09
CA PRO A 95 -22.12 -21.16 7.82
C PRO A 95 -21.62 -19.99 6.97
N GLU A 96 -22.46 -19.47 6.08
CA GLU A 96 -22.09 -18.38 5.17
C GLU A 96 -21.62 -17.11 5.94
N SER A 97 -22.26 -16.80 7.07
CA SER A 97 -21.84 -15.69 7.94
C SER A 97 -20.43 -15.85 8.49
N LEU A 98 -20.03 -17.08 8.84
CA LEU A 98 -18.69 -17.41 9.31
C LEU A 98 -17.68 -17.32 8.16
N MET A 99 -18.03 -17.82 6.96
CA MET A 99 -17.20 -17.66 5.76
C MET A 99 -16.90 -16.17 5.47
N PHE A 100 -17.90 -15.29 5.62
CA PHE A 100 -17.71 -13.86 5.43
C PHE A 100 -16.79 -13.22 6.47
N ALA A 101 -16.90 -13.63 7.73
CA ALA A 101 -16.04 -13.15 8.79
C ALA A 101 -14.58 -13.57 8.54
N VAL A 102 -14.35 -14.86 8.27
CA VAL A 102 -13.02 -15.41 7.97
C VAL A 102 -12.44 -14.73 6.72
N PHE A 103 -13.22 -14.60 5.64
CA PHE A 103 -12.80 -13.94 4.40
C PHE A 103 -12.23 -12.53 4.61
N ARG A 104 -12.86 -11.71 5.46
CA ARG A 104 -12.36 -10.35 5.71
C ARG A 104 -10.98 -10.33 6.36
N VAL A 105 -10.70 -11.26 7.27
CA VAL A 105 -9.38 -11.39 7.89
C VAL A 105 -8.40 -12.00 6.89
N THR A 106 -8.76 -13.13 6.27
CA THR A 106 -7.93 -13.84 5.29
C THR A 106 -7.52 -12.94 4.12
N ARG A 107 -8.37 -12.03 3.63
CA ARG A 107 -8.00 -11.06 2.58
C ARG A 107 -6.81 -10.20 2.98
N GLN A 108 -6.80 -9.71 4.23
CA GLN A 108 -5.72 -8.89 4.73
C GLN A 108 -4.44 -9.70 4.95
N LEU A 109 -4.56 -10.93 5.43
CA LEU A 109 -3.42 -11.84 5.57
C LEU A 109 -2.84 -12.24 4.21
N HIS A 110 -3.68 -12.49 3.20
CA HIS A 110 -3.24 -12.79 1.84
C HIS A 110 -2.52 -11.62 1.17
N GLU A 111 -2.93 -10.38 1.44
CA GLU A 111 -2.20 -9.19 0.99
C GLU A 111 -0.79 -9.14 1.59
N LEU A 112 -0.65 -9.40 2.90
CA LEU A 112 0.67 -9.51 3.53
C LEU A 112 1.49 -10.68 2.98
N LEU A 113 0.84 -11.82 2.74
CA LEU A 113 1.48 -12.99 2.18
C LEU A 113 1.97 -12.73 0.74
N TRP A 114 1.23 -11.97 -0.07
CA TRP A 114 1.67 -11.51 -1.39
C TRP A 114 2.96 -10.70 -1.28
N LEU A 115 2.97 -9.67 -0.43
CA LEU A 115 4.13 -8.81 -0.24
C LEU A 115 5.36 -9.57 0.27
N LEU A 116 5.17 -10.50 1.20
CA LEU A 116 6.25 -11.35 1.70
C LEU A 116 6.76 -12.34 0.63
N THR A 117 5.88 -12.84 -0.23
CA THR A 117 6.27 -13.72 -1.35
C THR A 117 7.13 -12.99 -2.37
N GLU A 118 6.78 -11.74 -2.67
CA GLU A 118 7.60 -10.89 -3.52
C GLU A 118 8.96 -10.59 -2.84
N ALA A 119 8.95 -10.23 -1.55
CA ALA A 119 10.17 -9.97 -0.81
C ALA A 119 11.10 -11.20 -0.76
N GLU A 120 10.54 -12.40 -0.56
CA GLU A 120 11.28 -13.66 -0.60
C GLU A 120 11.96 -13.87 -1.95
N ALA A 121 11.27 -13.57 -3.06
CA ALA A 121 11.85 -13.67 -4.40
C ALA A 121 13.01 -12.68 -4.63
N VAL A 122 12.95 -11.49 -4.02
CA VAL A 122 14.02 -10.49 -4.09
C VAL A 122 15.23 -10.89 -3.23
N GLU A 123 15.02 -11.46 -2.04
CA GLU A 123 16.11 -11.87 -1.14
C GLU A 123 16.73 -13.23 -1.50
N GLY A 124 16.01 -14.10 -2.21
CA GLY A 124 16.40 -15.50 -2.43
C GLY A 124 16.15 -16.39 -1.20
N GLY A 125 15.06 -16.14 -0.47
CA GLY A 125 14.79 -16.71 0.85
C GLY A 125 15.23 -15.79 1.99
N GLY A 126 15.01 -16.21 3.24
CA GLY A 126 15.39 -15.44 4.43
C GLY A 126 14.22 -15.12 5.36
N GLU A 127 14.30 -13.97 6.03
CA GLU A 127 13.29 -13.55 7.01
C GLU A 127 11.91 -13.37 6.36
N ALA A 128 11.85 -12.81 5.15
CA ALA A 128 10.61 -12.68 4.39
C ALA A 128 9.96 -14.05 4.11
N GLY A 129 10.75 -15.03 3.67
CA GLY A 129 10.25 -16.39 3.39
C GLY A 129 9.80 -17.13 4.65
N ALA A 130 10.50 -16.94 5.78
CA ALA A 130 10.11 -17.51 7.07
C ALA A 130 8.76 -16.95 7.55
N LEU A 131 8.58 -15.63 7.49
CA LEU A 131 7.30 -14.99 7.82
C LEU A 131 6.19 -15.40 6.84
N ALA A 132 6.50 -15.55 5.55
CA ALA A 132 5.54 -15.99 4.56
C ALA A 132 5.05 -17.42 4.85
N ALA A 133 5.96 -18.32 5.26
CA ALA A 133 5.61 -19.68 5.64
C ALA A 133 4.77 -19.71 6.94
N GLU A 134 5.15 -18.92 7.95
CA GLU A 134 4.39 -18.78 9.19
C GLU A 134 2.95 -18.27 8.91
N LEU A 135 2.82 -17.26 8.06
CA LEU A 135 1.54 -16.66 7.71
C LEU A 135 0.67 -17.59 6.85
N ASP A 136 1.24 -18.29 5.86
CA ASP A 136 0.51 -19.27 5.03
C ASP A 136 -0.03 -20.42 5.88
N ALA A 137 0.73 -20.88 6.89
CA ALA A 137 0.28 -21.88 7.85
C ALA A 137 -0.87 -21.35 8.72
N LEU A 138 -0.73 -20.14 9.28
CA LEU A 138 -1.78 -19.49 10.08
C LEU A 138 -3.10 -19.33 9.32
N ILE A 139 -3.04 -19.03 8.02
CA ILE A 139 -4.24 -18.90 7.17
C ILE A 139 -5.01 -20.24 7.03
N ASP A 140 -4.33 -21.37 7.21
CA ASP A 140 -4.93 -22.71 7.12
C ASP A 140 -5.48 -23.24 8.47
N GLU A 141 -5.15 -22.58 9.59
CA GLU A 141 -5.71 -22.87 10.93
C GLU A 141 -7.21 -22.61 11.00
N ASP A 142 -7.89 -23.21 11.97
CA ASP A 142 -9.36 -23.16 12.12
C ASP A 142 -9.95 -21.73 12.14
N ALA A 143 -11.26 -21.63 11.94
CA ALA A 143 -11.93 -20.35 11.80
C ALA A 143 -11.78 -19.44 13.02
N ASP A 144 -11.81 -20.00 14.24
CA ASP A 144 -11.68 -19.20 15.47
C ASP A 144 -10.25 -18.67 15.61
N THR A 145 -9.26 -19.50 15.30
CA THR A 145 -7.85 -19.08 15.26
C THR A 145 -7.63 -17.95 14.25
N VAL A 146 -8.14 -18.07 13.01
CA VAL A 146 -8.01 -17.03 11.99
C VAL A 146 -8.72 -15.74 12.40
N LEU A 147 -9.91 -15.84 13.01
CA LEU A 147 -10.66 -14.66 13.46
C LEU A 147 -10.01 -13.94 14.64
N ALA A 148 -9.22 -14.65 15.45
CA ALA A 148 -8.48 -14.08 16.57
C ALA A 148 -7.17 -13.39 16.16
N VAL A 149 -6.77 -13.44 14.89
CA VAL A 149 -5.51 -12.87 14.42
C VAL A 149 -5.53 -11.33 14.52
N ASP A 150 -4.54 -10.79 15.23
CA ASP A 150 -4.22 -9.37 15.20
C ASP A 150 -3.47 -9.03 13.90
N VAL A 151 -4.22 -8.56 12.91
CA VAL A 151 -3.69 -8.16 11.60
C VAL A 151 -2.69 -7.02 11.72
N GLU A 152 -2.90 -6.07 12.64
CA GLU A 152 -2.02 -4.90 12.79
C GLU A 152 -0.68 -5.28 13.41
N ALA A 153 -0.67 -6.24 14.35
CA ALA A 153 0.57 -6.84 14.83
C ALA A 153 1.36 -7.53 13.70
N TRP A 154 0.67 -8.21 12.78
CA TRP A 154 1.29 -8.78 11.59
C TRP A 154 1.85 -7.70 10.66
N ARG A 155 1.10 -6.62 10.38
CA ARG A 155 1.61 -5.48 9.60
C ARG A 155 2.86 -4.87 10.22
N ALA A 156 2.88 -4.71 11.55
CA ALA A 156 4.02 -4.17 12.28
C ALA A 156 5.26 -5.08 12.23
N ARG A 157 5.07 -6.41 12.20
CA ARG A 157 6.16 -7.38 12.00
C ARG A 157 6.68 -7.37 10.56
N VAL A 158 5.79 -7.32 9.57
CA VAL A 158 6.13 -7.41 8.14
C VAL A 158 6.75 -6.13 7.60
N GLY A 159 6.25 -4.96 8.01
CA GLY A 159 6.67 -3.65 7.48
C GLY A 159 8.19 -3.43 7.45
N PRO A 160 8.91 -3.62 8.59
CA PRO A 160 10.36 -3.48 8.65
C PRO A 160 11.13 -4.46 7.75
N VAL A 161 10.59 -5.66 7.52
CA VAL A 161 11.20 -6.65 6.61
C VAL A 161 11.13 -6.15 5.18
N LEU A 162 9.95 -5.72 4.74
CA LEU A 162 9.77 -5.18 3.38
C LEU A 162 10.63 -3.93 3.13
N GLU A 163 10.80 -3.08 4.14
CA GLU A 163 11.66 -1.90 4.07
C GLU A 163 13.14 -2.30 3.85
N ARG A 164 13.68 -3.22 4.66
CA ARG A 164 15.06 -3.72 4.49
C ARG A 164 15.27 -4.40 3.13
N VAL A 165 14.30 -5.18 2.67
CA VAL A 165 14.34 -5.83 1.35
C VAL A 165 14.44 -4.77 0.24
N SER A 166 13.56 -3.76 0.29
CA SER A 166 13.55 -2.65 -0.66
C SER A 166 14.85 -1.86 -0.65
N GLU A 167 15.35 -1.47 0.52
CA GLU A 167 16.61 -0.73 0.65
C GLU A 167 17.78 -1.52 0.05
N ARG A 168 17.84 -2.83 0.29
CA ARG A 168 18.87 -3.69 -0.28
C ARG A 168 18.77 -3.76 -1.80
N ALA A 169 17.56 -3.97 -2.33
CA ALA A 169 17.31 -4.06 -3.76
C ALA A 169 17.61 -2.74 -4.50
N ARG A 170 17.45 -1.61 -3.81
CA ARG A 170 17.69 -0.26 -4.36
C ARG A 170 19.11 0.26 -4.10
N ARG A 171 19.93 -0.43 -3.32
CA ARG A 171 21.28 0.02 -2.94
C ARG A 171 22.16 0.23 -4.18
N GLY A 172 22.74 1.43 -4.28
CA GLY A 172 23.62 1.80 -5.40
C GLY A 172 22.87 2.26 -6.65
N LEU A 173 21.54 2.33 -6.61
CA LEU A 173 20.74 3.10 -7.54
C LEU A 173 20.65 4.52 -6.97
N ASP A 174 20.97 5.55 -7.76
CA ASP A 174 20.84 6.97 -7.36
C ASP A 174 19.36 7.43 -7.29
N GLY A 175 18.50 6.57 -6.76
CA GLY A 175 17.07 6.74 -6.66
C GLY A 175 16.69 7.78 -5.61
N ARG A 176 15.69 8.60 -5.93
CA ARG A 176 15.19 9.65 -5.05
C ARG A 176 14.33 9.03 -3.94
N ASP A 177 14.50 9.50 -2.71
CA ASP A 177 13.52 9.24 -1.67
C ASP A 177 12.33 10.20 -1.84
N LEU A 178 11.18 9.60 -2.15
CA LEU A 178 9.88 10.24 -2.36
C LEU A 178 8.82 9.55 -1.48
N ALA A 179 9.23 8.90 -0.39
CA ALA A 179 8.31 8.22 0.51
C ALA A 179 7.30 9.23 1.06
N ARG A 180 6.01 8.89 0.96
CA ARG A 180 4.88 9.73 1.39
C ARG A 180 4.82 11.11 0.74
N ALA A 181 5.51 11.30 -0.39
CA ALA A 181 5.45 12.55 -1.13
C ALA A 181 4.04 12.78 -1.70
N ASP A 182 3.59 14.03 -1.70
CA ASP A 182 2.42 14.44 -2.47
C ASP A 182 2.85 14.75 -3.90
N LEU A 183 2.47 13.87 -4.82
CA LEU A 183 2.78 13.94 -6.25
C LEU A 183 1.48 13.91 -7.08
N MET A 184 0.35 14.32 -6.49
CA MET A 184 -0.93 14.36 -7.19
C MET A 184 -0.84 15.28 -8.41
N GLY A 185 -1.23 14.79 -9.58
CA GLY A 185 -1.15 15.54 -10.84
C GLY A 185 0.28 15.89 -11.29
N ALA A 186 1.32 15.31 -10.67
CA ALA A 186 2.70 15.65 -10.98
C ALA A 186 3.05 15.29 -12.44
N ARG A 187 3.82 16.16 -13.10
CA ARG A 187 4.29 15.96 -14.48
C ARG A 187 5.63 15.23 -14.46
N LEU A 188 5.59 13.90 -14.45
CA LEU A 188 6.73 13.00 -14.35
C LEU A 188 6.97 12.20 -15.65
N ARG A 189 6.44 12.69 -16.78
CA ARG A 189 6.63 12.06 -18.09
C ARG A 189 8.11 11.89 -18.42
N GLY A 190 8.52 10.65 -18.70
CA GLY A 190 9.90 10.30 -19.02
C GLY A 190 10.86 10.44 -17.83
N ALA A 191 10.35 10.57 -16.60
CA ALA A 191 11.20 10.70 -15.42
C ALA A 191 12.03 9.44 -15.19
N ARG A 192 13.27 9.64 -14.75
CA ARG A 192 14.17 8.57 -14.31
C ARG A 192 13.93 8.34 -12.82
N LEU A 193 13.00 7.44 -12.51
CA LEU A 193 12.60 7.08 -11.15
C LEU A 193 13.12 5.70 -10.73
N ARG A 194 14.10 5.17 -11.46
CA ARG A 194 14.72 3.89 -11.15
C ARG A 194 15.29 3.90 -9.74
N GLY A 195 14.89 2.93 -8.92
CA GLY A 195 15.31 2.85 -7.51
C GLY A 195 14.68 3.90 -6.58
N ALA A 196 13.71 4.70 -7.04
CA ALA A 196 13.05 5.68 -6.18
C ALA A 196 12.30 5.00 -5.03
N GLY A 197 12.37 5.57 -3.84
CA GLY A 197 11.56 5.13 -2.70
C GLY A 197 10.24 5.87 -2.74
N MET A 198 9.13 5.23 -3.09
CA MET A 198 7.83 5.90 -3.23
C MET A 198 6.77 5.29 -2.31
N ARG A 199 7.21 4.69 -1.19
CA ARG A 199 6.33 4.07 -0.19
C ARG A 199 5.29 5.08 0.29
N GLY A 200 4.01 4.76 0.09
CA GLY A 200 2.90 5.63 0.51
C GLY A 200 2.81 6.97 -0.23
N ALA A 201 3.49 7.15 -1.37
CA ALA A 201 3.39 8.38 -2.16
C ALA A 201 1.97 8.53 -2.76
N LEU A 202 1.49 9.77 -2.86
CA LEU A 202 0.21 10.10 -3.50
C LEU A 202 0.48 10.44 -4.97
N LEU A 203 0.24 9.51 -5.90
CA LEU A 203 0.46 9.67 -7.34
C LEU A 203 -0.86 9.82 -8.11
N ILE A 204 -1.93 10.23 -7.43
CA ILE A 204 -3.27 10.34 -8.01
C ILE A 204 -3.21 11.28 -9.23
N ALA A 205 -3.68 10.81 -10.39
CA ALA A 205 -3.65 11.57 -11.65
C ALA A 205 -2.25 12.06 -12.09
N ALA A 206 -1.15 11.48 -11.58
CA ALA A 206 0.20 11.84 -12.02
C ALA A 206 0.47 11.37 -13.46
N ASP A 207 1.17 12.19 -14.24
CA ASP A 207 1.64 11.83 -15.59
C ASP A 207 3.00 11.14 -15.47
N LEU A 208 3.00 9.81 -15.51
CA LEU A 208 4.18 8.93 -15.45
C LEU A 208 4.51 8.31 -16.83
N ARG A 209 3.95 8.85 -17.92
CA ARG A 209 4.13 8.27 -19.26
C ARG A 209 5.59 8.11 -19.61
N GLY A 210 6.00 6.93 -20.06
CA GLY A 210 7.39 6.64 -20.42
C GLY A 210 8.41 6.76 -19.28
N ALA A 211 7.98 6.84 -18.01
CA ALA A 211 8.88 6.90 -16.87
C ALA A 211 9.59 5.55 -16.66
N ASP A 212 10.84 5.59 -16.20
CA ASP A 212 11.58 4.41 -15.75
C ASP A 212 11.35 4.22 -14.25
N LEU A 213 10.55 3.23 -13.88
CA LEU A 213 10.16 2.90 -12.50
C LEU A 213 10.76 1.56 -12.05
N ARG A 214 11.75 1.02 -12.78
CA ARG A 214 12.41 -0.22 -12.39
C ARG A 214 13.04 -0.08 -11.00
N GLN A 215 12.91 -1.11 -10.17
CA GLN A 215 13.34 -1.09 -8.77
C GLN A 215 12.75 0.05 -7.92
N ALA A 216 11.74 0.80 -8.38
CA ALA A 216 11.06 1.76 -7.52
C ALA A 216 10.21 1.02 -6.48
N ASP A 217 10.27 1.46 -5.22
CA ASP A 217 9.43 0.91 -4.15
C ASP A 217 8.07 1.59 -4.13
N LEU A 218 7.04 0.86 -4.55
CA LEU A 218 5.66 1.31 -4.68
C LEU A 218 4.76 0.86 -3.54
N LEU A 219 5.32 0.33 -2.43
CA LEU A 219 4.48 -0.18 -1.34
C LEU A 219 3.52 0.90 -0.83
N GLY A 220 2.22 0.65 -0.98
CA GLY A 220 1.17 1.55 -0.52
C GLY A 220 1.09 2.88 -1.27
N ALA A 221 1.79 3.04 -2.39
CA ALA A 221 1.62 4.21 -3.26
C ALA A 221 0.22 4.24 -3.86
N ASP A 222 -0.40 5.42 -3.93
CA ASP A 222 -1.73 5.61 -4.50
C ASP A 222 -1.63 6.00 -5.98
N LEU A 223 -1.92 5.05 -6.86
CA LEU A 223 -1.81 5.19 -8.33
C LEU A 223 -3.15 5.43 -9.02
N ARG A 224 -4.21 5.79 -8.28
CA ARG A 224 -5.53 6.05 -8.88
C ARG A 224 -5.44 7.11 -9.97
N ASP A 225 -5.93 6.77 -11.16
CA ASP A 225 -5.93 7.63 -12.35
C ASP A 225 -4.54 8.09 -12.81
N ALA A 226 -3.44 7.51 -12.29
CA ALA A 226 -2.10 7.82 -12.78
C ALA A 226 -1.92 7.30 -14.22
N ASP A 227 -1.28 8.08 -15.08
CA ASP A 227 -1.00 7.71 -16.46
C ASP A 227 0.41 7.10 -16.59
N VAL A 228 0.47 5.78 -16.69
CA VAL A 228 1.68 4.97 -16.83
C VAL A 228 1.86 4.44 -18.26
N CYS A 229 1.22 5.03 -19.28
CA CYS A 229 1.37 4.60 -20.68
C CYS A 229 2.84 4.60 -21.11
N GLY A 230 3.32 3.48 -21.65
CA GLY A 230 4.73 3.30 -22.04
C GLY A 230 5.77 3.33 -20.90
N ALA A 231 5.36 3.40 -19.62
CA ALA A 231 6.29 3.36 -18.50
C ALA A 231 6.89 1.94 -18.30
N ASP A 232 8.08 1.88 -17.71
CA ASP A 232 8.74 0.62 -17.35
C ASP A 232 8.57 0.32 -15.85
N LEU A 233 7.58 -0.51 -15.51
CA LEU A 233 7.30 -1.02 -14.17
C LEU A 233 7.83 -2.45 -13.97
N SER A 234 8.51 -3.04 -14.96
CA SER A 234 8.82 -4.49 -15.01
C SER A 234 9.59 -5.02 -13.79
N GLY A 235 10.37 -4.15 -13.15
CA GLY A 235 11.10 -4.47 -11.92
C GLY A 235 10.70 -3.64 -10.71
N ALA A 236 9.53 -2.99 -10.73
CA ALA A 236 9.04 -2.25 -9.56
C ALA A 236 8.81 -3.17 -8.37
N LEU A 237 9.11 -2.69 -7.17
CA LEU A 237 8.99 -3.44 -5.92
C LEU A 237 7.66 -3.12 -5.25
N PHE A 238 7.01 -4.14 -4.73
CA PHE A 238 5.76 -4.08 -3.97
C PHE A 238 4.61 -3.41 -4.72
N LEU A 239 4.64 -3.53 -6.06
CA LEU A 239 3.52 -3.16 -6.93
C LEU A 239 2.46 -4.27 -6.87
N THR A 240 1.21 -3.87 -6.76
CA THR A 240 0.07 -4.79 -6.60
C THR A 240 -0.88 -4.72 -7.78
N GLN A 241 -1.67 -5.78 -7.98
CA GLN A 241 -2.69 -5.81 -9.02
C GLN A 241 -3.72 -4.68 -8.88
N PRO A 242 -4.23 -4.33 -7.69
CA PRO A 242 -5.11 -3.17 -7.51
C PRO A 242 -4.49 -1.84 -7.95
N GLN A 243 -3.20 -1.63 -7.67
CA GLN A 243 -2.50 -0.41 -8.09
C GLN A 243 -2.43 -0.30 -9.62
N LEU A 244 -2.14 -1.40 -10.32
CA LEU A 244 -2.20 -1.43 -11.79
C LEU A 244 -3.61 -1.21 -12.31
N ASN A 245 -4.60 -1.91 -11.74
CA ASN A 245 -5.99 -1.82 -12.15
C ASN A 245 -6.57 -0.41 -11.96
N ALA A 246 -6.03 0.38 -11.03
CA ALA A 246 -6.46 1.75 -10.75
C ALA A 246 -5.79 2.80 -11.67
N ALA A 247 -4.71 2.43 -12.37
CA ALA A 247 -3.96 3.32 -13.24
C ALA A 247 -4.40 3.18 -14.72
N HIS A 248 -4.01 4.16 -15.53
CA HIS A 248 -4.10 4.10 -16.98
C HIS A 248 -2.76 3.66 -17.57
N GLY A 249 -2.75 2.60 -18.36
CA GLY A 249 -1.58 2.18 -19.11
C GLY A 249 -2.01 1.73 -20.50
N ASP A 250 -1.06 1.24 -21.29
CA ASP A 250 -1.29 0.78 -22.66
C ASP A 250 -0.46 -0.47 -22.95
N SER A 251 -0.50 -0.94 -24.20
CA SER A 251 0.29 -2.12 -24.55
C SER A 251 1.80 -1.91 -24.55
N ALA A 252 2.29 -0.67 -24.48
CA ALA A 252 3.70 -0.35 -24.35
C ALA A 252 4.17 -0.30 -22.87
N THR A 253 3.24 -0.15 -21.91
CA THR A 253 3.57 -0.23 -20.48
C THR A 253 4.11 -1.61 -20.12
N LEU A 254 5.34 -1.67 -19.61
CA LEU A 254 5.96 -2.91 -19.13
C LEU A 254 5.56 -3.14 -17.68
N VAL A 255 5.00 -4.31 -17.38
CA VAL A 255 4.56 -4.70 -16.03
C VAL A 255 5.33 -5.94 -15.56
N PRO A 256 5.49 -6.18 -14.25
CA PRO A 256 6.10 -7.41 -13.74
C PRO A 256 5.34 -8.65 -14.20
N ASP A 257 6.04 -9.74 -14.52
CA ASP A 257 5.45 -11.01 -15.00
C ASP A 257 4.52 -11.67 -13.97
N THR A 258 4.66 -11.31 -12.69
CA THR A 258 3.80 -11.77 -11.60
C THR A 258 2.41 -11.13 -11.62
N LEU A 259 2.26 -10.00 -12.30
CA LEU A 259 1.01 -9.24 -12.42
C LEU A 259 0.37 -9.41 -13.80
N VAL A 260 -0.94 -9.20 -13.86
CA VAL A 260 -1.70 -9.22 -15.11
C VAL A 260 -1.86 -7.79 -15.62
N ARG A 261 -1.57 -7.56 -16.89
CA ARG A 261 -1.95 -6.31 -17.55
C ARG A 261 -3.47 -6.11 -17.43
N PRO A 262 -3.97 -4.97 -16.94
CA PRO A 262 -5.40 -4.72 -16.86
C PRO A 262 -6.07 -4.79 -18.25
N ALA A 263 -7.15 -5.56 -18.36
CA ALA A 263 -7.84 -5.80 -19.65
C ALA A 263 -8.44 -4.53 -20.29
N HIS A 264 -8.60 -3.46 -19.51
CA HIS A 264 -9.13 -2.18 -19.98
C HIS A 264 -8.04 -1.25 -20.56
N TRP A 265 -6.77 -1.64 -20.50
CA TRP A 265 -5.69 -0.88 -21.14
C TRP A 265 -5.75 -1.10 -22.66
N PRO A 266 -5.73 -0.03 -23.47
CA PRO A 266 -5.79 -0.16 -24.92
C PRO A 266 -4.54 -0.82 -25.51
N ASP A 267 -4.74 -1.59 -26.57
CA ASP A 267 -3.65 -2.03 -27.44
C ASP A 267 -3.20 -0.85 -28.33
N THR A 268 -1.91 -0.50 -28.25
CA THR A 268 -1.27 0.60 -28.99
C THR A 268 -1.24 0.38 -30.50
N SER A 269 -1.67 -0.78 -31.00
CA SER A 269 -1.89 -1.02 -32.43
C SER A 269 -3.01 -0.17 -33.03
N SER A 270 -3.84 0.46 -32.18
CA SER A 270 -4.87 1.43 -32.58
C SER A 270 -4.50 2.91 -32.37
N ALA A 271 -3.38 3.19 -31.71
CA ALA A 271 -2.94 4.55 -31.35
C ALA A 271 -1.80 5.06 -32.23
N GLY A 272 -1.85 4.75 -33.53
CA GLY A 272 -1.09 5.49 -34.52
C GLY A 272 -1.74 6.87 -34.71
N GLN A 273 -1.01 7.93 -34.34
CA GLN A 273 -1.31 9.34 -34.62
C GLN A 273 -2.23 10.03 -33.59
N HIS A 274 -1.68 10.50 -32.47
CA HIS A 274 -1.98 11.84 -31.95
C HIS A 274 -0.75 12.37 -31.18
N ASP A 275 -0.12 13.39 -31.79
CA ASP A 275 0.88 14.31 -31.26
C ASP A 275 2.12 13.77 -30.53
N ALA A 276 3.11 13.36 -31.33
CA ALA A 276 4.50 13.62 -30.97
C ALA A 276 4.73 15.15 -30.98
N PRO A 277 5.27 15.77 -29.91
CA PRO A 277 5.62 17.19 -29.96
C PRO A 277 6.72 17.38 -30.99
N ARG A 278 6.40 18.13 -32.05
CA ARG A 278 7.40 18.63 -33.00
C ARG A 278 8.39 19.49 -32.23
N HIS A 279 9.57 18.95 -31.93
CA HIS A 279 10.70 19.75 -31.50
C HIS A 279 11.00 20.76 -32.62
N ARG A 280 10.56 22.02 -32.43
CA ARG A 280 11.14 23.14 -33.15
C ARG A 280 12.61 23.19 -32.77
N ARG A 281 13.48 22.73 -33.67
CA ARG A 281 14.91 23.04 -33.63
C ARG A 281 15.03 24.56 -33.77
N ASP A 282 15.23 25.25 -32.65
CA ASP A 282 15.75 26.60 -32.68
C ASP A 282 17.24 26.51 -33.00
N SER A 283 17.57 26.59 -34.28
CA SER A 283 18.93 26.63 -34.78
C SER A 283 19.54 28.00 -34.53
N ARG A 284 20.16 28.17 -33.37
CA ARG A 284 21.22 29.18 -33.17
C ARG A 284 22.57 28.48 -32.98
N ARG A 285 23.23 28.18 -34.10
CA ARG A 285 24.69 28.17 -34.26
C ARG A 285 24.95 29.29 -35.27
N GLY A 286 25.73 30.33 -34.96
CA GLY A 286 27.15 30.24 -34.67
C GLY A 286 27.88 30.45 -35.99
N ALA A 287 28.10 31.72 -36.36
CA ALA A 287 28.90 32.11 -37.53
C ALA A 287 30.14 32.87 -37.03
N ALA A 288 31.30 32.32 -37.36
CA ALA A 288 32.61 32.93 -37.15
C ALA A 288 33.15 33.43 -38.49
N GLY A 289 33.51 34.73 -38.55
CA GLY A 289 34.50 35.39 -39.43
C GLY A 289 34.29 35.38 -40.96
N PRO A 290 34.99 36.24 -41.74
CA PRO A 290 36.24 36.93 -41.39
C PRO A 290 36.36 38.44 -41.75
N ALA A 291 37.38 39.06 -41.13
CA ALA A 291 38.31 40.14 -41.56
C ALA A 291 37.85 41.37 -42.39
N GLY A 292 38.19 42.55 -41.88
CA GLY A 292 38.33 43.80 -42.64
C GLY A 292 38.75 44.96 -41.71
N GLY A 293 39.92 45.56 -41.94
CA GLY A 293 40.62 46.44 -41.00
C GLY A 293 40.19 47.92 -40.98
N GLY A 294 40.86 48.69 -40.12
CA GLY A 294 40.76 50.15 -40.09
C GLY A 294 41.03 50.73 -38.70
N GLY A 295 42.17 51.42 -38.54
CA GLY A 295 42.72 51.82 -37.25
C GLY A 295 42.04 53.01 -36.56
N GLY A 296 42.47 53.26 -35.31
CA GLY A 296 42.06 54.44 -34.55
C GLY A 296 42.60 54.40 -33.12
N ARG A 297 43.74 55.05 -32.91
CA ARG A 297 44.41 55.25 -31.61
C ARG A 297 43.56 56.12 -30.69
N ARG A 298 43.59 55.87 -29.37
CA ARG A 298 44.02 56.83 -28.32
C ARG A 298 43.91 56.25 -26.90
N SER A 299 44.88 56.69 -26.10
CA SER A 299 45.20 56.32 -24.73
C SER A 299 44.21 56.82 -23.66
N GLY A 300 44.20 56.13 -22.52
CA GLY A 300 44.66 56.76 -21.27
C GLY A 300 43.64 56.94 -20.13
N HIS A 301 44.08 56.49 -18.94
CA HIS A 301 43.69 56.93 -17.58
C HIS A 301 42.25 56.60 -17.14
N GLY A 302 41.95 56.27 -15.89
CA GLY A 302 42.68 56.27 -14.63
C GLY A 302 41.68 55.97 -13.49
N LYS A 303 42.19 55.42 -12.39
CA LYS A 303 41.48 54.96 -11.16
C LYS A 303 40.75 56.08 -10.40
N ARG A 304 39.74 55.71 -9.57
CA ARG A 304 39.50 56.05 -8.13
C ARG A 304 38.02 55.76 -7.76
N THR A 305 37.68 54.86 -6.82
CA THR A 305 37.66 54.90 -5.33
C THR A 305 36.64 55.84 -4.67
N GLY A 306 35.85 55.31 -3.72
CA GLY A 306 35.18 55.99 -2.59
C GLY A 306 33.65 55.84 -2.59
N ARG A 307 33.00 55.03 -1.73
CA ARG A 307 32.68 55.10 -0.27
C ARG A 307 31.65 56.18 0.16
N GLY A 308 30.63 55.69 0.87
CA GLY A 308 29.79 56.36 1.89
C GLY A 308 28.49 56.95 1.37
N ALA A 309 27.37 57.05 2.09
CA ALA A 309 26.84 56.51 3.35
C ALA A 309 25.43 57.14 3.49
N ASP A 310 24.50 56.41 4.10
CA ASP A 310 23.35 56.83 4.95
C ASP A 310 22.57 58.13 4.72
N GLY A 311 21.23 58.03 4.83
CA GLY A 311 20.35 59.18 5.02
C GLY A 311 18.85 58.84 5.00
N GLU A 312 18.32 58.38 6.14
CA GLU A 312 16.87 58.43 6.45
C GLU A 312 16.38 59.88 6.64
N ARG A 313 15.15 60.20 6.18
CA ARG A 313 14.03 60.74 6.99
C ARG A 313 12.89 61.36 6.15
N ASN A 314 11.69 60.88 6.46
CA ASN A 314 10.35 61.50 6.61
C ASN A 314 9.98 62.87 5.99
N GLY A 315 8.74 62.91 5.48
CA GLY A 315 7.86 64.10 5.39
C GLY A 315 6.61 63.79 4.52
N THR A 316 5.49 63.34 5.11
CA THR A 316 4.27 64.12 5.44
C THR A 316 3.55 64.83 4.29
N GLY A 317 2.27 64.47 4.07
CA GLY A 317 1.19 65.46 4.04
C GLY A 317 0.36 65.66 2.75
N ALA A 318 -0.97 65.57 2.93
CA ALA A 318 -2.09 66.16 2.17
C ALA A 318 -2.42 65.60 0.77
N ALA A 319 -3.61 65.03 0.48
CA ALA A 319 -5.02 65.45 0.61
C ALA A 319 -5.53 66.36 -0.53
N GLY A 320 -6.66 65.96 -1.13
CA GLY A 320 -7.46 66.70 -2.15
C GLY A 320 -7.96 65.74 -3.26
N SER A 321 -9.15 65.13 -3.20
CA SER A 321 -10.53 65.65 -3.32
C SER A 321 -11.02 65.84 -4.77
N GLY A 322 -12.20 65.29 -5.08
CA GLY A 322 -13.04 65.55 -6.27
C GLY A 322 -13.27 64.31 -7.15
N ASP A 323 -14.33 63.50 -6.97
CA ASP A 323 -15.75 63.73 -7.37
C ASP A 323 -15.91 63.75 -8.91
N GLY A 324 -16.79 63.01 -9.59
CA GLY A 324 -17.90 62.13 -9.23
C GLY A 324 -18.57 61.57 -10.50
N GLY A 325 -19.63 60.77 -10.32
CA GLY A 325 -20.61 60.38 -11.36
C GLY A 325 -20.50 58.93 -11.84
N ARG A 326 -21.09 57.94 -11.16
CA ARG A 326 -22.51 57.47 -11.16
C ARG A 326 -23.01 56.90 -12.50
N GLY A 327 -23.50 55.67 -12.42
CA GLY A 327 -24.22 54.95 -13.48
C GLY A 327 -24.64 53.56 -13.04
N ASP A 328 -25.58 53.49 -12.10
CA ASP A 328 -26.19 52.31 -11.50
C ASP A 328 -26.87 51.34 -12.50
N ARG A 329 -26.72 50.03 -12.24
CA ARG A 329 -27.87 49.12 -12.05
C ARG A 329 -27.48 47.84 -11.27
N ALA A 330 -27.62 47.96 -9.96
CA ALA A 330 -28.23 46.98 -9.04
C ALA A 330 -29.55 46.39 -9.62
N GLN A 331 -30.12 45.24 -9.22
CA GLN A 331 -29.93 44.28 -8.13
C GLN A 331 -30.94 43.14 -8.36
N ARG A 332 -30.66 41.97 -7.77
CA ARG A 332 -31.54 41.04 -7.00
C ARG A 332 -30.91 39.64 -7.15
N GLY A 333 -30.41 38.95 -6.13
CA GLY A 333 -30.58 39.08 -4.69
C GLY A 333 -31.64 38.11 -4.18
N ALA A 334 -31.27 36.85 -3.96
CA ALA A 334 -31.93 35.95 -3.02
C ALA A 334 -30.89 34.98 -2.43
N ARG A 335 -30.79 35.03 -1.10
CA ARG A 335 -29.93 34.21 -0.24
C ARG A 335 -30.72 32.97 0.22
N ASN A 336 -30.01 31.86 0.40
CA ASN A 336 -30.16 30.78 1.41
C ASN A 336 -28.95 29.83 1.15
N GLY A 337 -28.11 29.35 2.08
CA GLY A 337 -28.20 29.22 3.53
C GLY A 337 -28.38 27.74 3.90
N GLY A 338 -27.29 27.04 4.27
CA GLY A 338 -27.27 25.62 4.70
C GLY A 338 -27.28 24.61 3.54
N GLU A 339 -26.56 23.49 3.49
CA GLU A 339 -25.95 22.65 4.52
C GLU A 339 -24.63 22.05 3.97
N ARG A 340 -23.66 21.86 4.86
CA ARG A 340 -22.46 21.04 4.67
C ARG A 340 -22.70 19.76 5.45
N ASP A 341 -22.63 18.61 4.78
CA ASP A 341 -22.34 17.26 5.32
C ASP A 341 -22.43 16.28 4.14
N GLY A 342 -21.67 15.20 4.00
CA GLY A 342 -20.57 14.65 4.76
C GLY A 342 -19.80 13.71 3.81
N ARG A 343 -18.48 13.89 3.70
CA ARG A 343 -17.59 12.92 3.04
C ARG A 343 -17.13 11.94 4.10
N GLU A 344 -17.76 10.78 4.18
CA GLU A 344 -17.29 9.68 5.01
C GLU A 344 -16.01 9.10 4.40
N ARG A 345 -14.93 9.20 5.18
CA ARG A 345 -13.64 8.58 4.94
C ARG A 345 -13.74 7.11 5.33
N ILE A 346 -13.47 6.21 4.38
CA ILE A 346 -13.15 4.82 4.68
C ILE A 346 -11.75 4.82 5.32
N GLY A 347 -11.67 4.22 6.50
CA GLY A 347 -10.59 4.39 7.48
C GLY A 347 -9.19 4.05 7.00
N GLN A 348 -8.28 5.00 7.24
CA GLN A 348 -6.86 4.74 7.49
C GLN A 348 -6.59 5.27 8.90
N GLU A 349 -6.50 4.38 9.88
CA GLU A 349 -6.16 4.72 11.25
C GLU A 349 -4.70 5.19 11.32
N ARG A 350 -4.49 6.43 11.76
CA ARG A 350 -3.18 6.96 12.12
C ARG A 350 -3.06 6.99 13.64
N ASN A 351 -2.10 6.21 14.15
CA ASN A 351 -1.69 6.18 15.54
C ASN A 351 -1.17 7.55 16.02
N GLY A 352 -1.88 8.16 16.98
CA GLY A 352 -1.44 9.31 17.75
C GLY A 352 -1.30 8.93 19.23
N ARG A 353 -0.07 8.98 19.74
CA ARG A 353 0.25 8.87 21.16
C ARG A 353 -0.40 10.02 21.94
N GLU A 354 -1.22 9.72 22.95
CA GLU A 354 -1.55 10.70 23.98
C GLU A 354 -1.09 10.24 25.37
N ARG A 355 -0.36 11.16 25.99
CA ARG A 355 0.18 11.08 27.35
C ARG A 355 -0.94 11.38 28.34
N GLY A 356 -0.91 10.69 29.48
CA GLY A 356 -1.89 10.83 30.54
C GLY A 356 -2.00 12.22 31.14
N GLY A 357 -3.23 12.55 31.56
CA GLY A 357 -3.58 13.65 32.44
C GLY A 357 -4.73 13.19 33.35
N ARG A 358 -4.50 13.24 34.66
CA ARG A 358 -5.49 12.97 35.71
C ARG A 358 -6.29 14.25 35.98
N GLU A 359 -7.61 14.15 36.15
CA GLU A 359 -8.44 15.09 36.92
C GLU A 359 -9.82 14.44 37.15
N ARG A 360 -10.12 13.96 38.36
CA ARG A 360 -10.76 14.61 39.54
C ARG A 360 -12.25 14.93 39.37
N ASP A 361 -13.04 14.10 40.04
CA ASP A 361 -14.23 14.38 40.87
C ASP A 361 -15.17 15.54 40.52
N ALA A 362 -16.41 15.19 40.16
CA ALA A 362 -17.58 16.02 40.44
C ALA A 362 -18.74 15.14 40.95
N ARG A 363 -19.17 15.47 42.17
CA ARG A 363 -20.25 14.89 42.97
C ARG A 363 -21.62 15.06 42.31
N GLN A 364 -22.52 14.10 42.53
CA GLN A 364 -23.97 14.34 42.67
C GLN A 364 -24.59 13.37 43.70
N PRO A 365 -25.73 13.74 44.34
CA PRO A 365 -26.07 13.36 45.71
C PRO A 365 -27.04 12.17 45.85
N GLU A 366 -26.98 11.51 47.01
CA GLU A 366 -27.95 10.52 47.51
C GLU A 366 -29.34 11.12 47.81
N PRO A 367 -30.40 10.28 47.82
CA PRO A 367 -31.50 10.44 48.76
C PRO A 367 -31.53 9.32 49.82
N GLN A 368 -31.91 9.72 51.03
CA GLN A 368 -31.88 8.93 52.26
C GLN A 368 -33.11 8.02 52.48
N ARG A 369 -32.82 6.85 53.05
CA ARG A 369 -33.43 6.14 54.21
C ARG A 369 -34.92 5.75 54.22
N SER A 370 -35.15 4.46 54.48
CA SER A 370 -35.78 3.92 55.71
C SER A 370 -35.49 2.40 55.80
N GLY A 371 -34.78 1.89 56.82
CA GLY A 371 -35.33 1.36 58.09
C GLY A 371 -35.72 -0.12 57.95
N SER A 372 -34.97 -1.11 58.46
CA SER A 372 -35.15 -1.64 59.82
C SER A 372 -34.16 -2.80 60.13
N ARG A 373 -33.95 -3.02 61.43
CA ARG A 373 -32.88 -3.72 62.18
C ARG A 373 -32.96 -5.26 62.22
N ARG A 374 -31.79 -5.92 62.37
CA ARG A 374 -31.37 -6.82 63.50
C ARG A 374 -30.14 -7.65 63.07
N SER A 375 -28.93 -7.43 63.61
CA SER A 375 -28.33 -7.86 64.89
C SER A 375 -27.76 -9.30 64.93
N GLY A 376 -26.45 -9.43 65.19
CA GLY A 376 -25.77 -10.67 65.63
C GLY A 376 -24.37 -10.85 65.00
N SER A 377 -23.33 -10.13 65.45
CA SER A 377 -22.32 -10.54 66.45
C SER A 377 -21.38 -11.71 66.08
N ARG A 378 -20.09 -11.35 65.84
CA ARG A 378 -18.81 -11.90 66.39
C ARG A 378 -18.59 -13.43 66.34
N LYS A 379 -17.44 -14.02 65.97
CA LYS A 379 -16.03 -13.72 66.29
C LYS A 379 -15.12 -14.82 65.65
N ALA A 380 -13.89 -14.43 65.27
CA ALA A 380 -12.59 -15.15 65.36
C ALA A 380 -12.37 -16.59 64.80
N GLY A 381 -11.29 -16.75 64.00
CA GLY A 381 -10.69 -18.03 63.55
C GLY A 381 -10.04 -18.87 64.67
N PRO A 382 -9.27 -19.95 64.39
CA PRO A 382 -8.02 -19.90 63.62
C PRO A 382 -7.60 -21.16 62.80
N ARG A 383 -6.53 -20.98 61.99
CA ARG A 383 -5.40 -21.85 61.56
C ARG A 383 -5.54 -23.39 61.33
N GLN A 384 -4.87 -23.82 60.26
CA GLN A 384 -4.59 -25.19 59.79
C GLN A 384 -3.88 -26.11 60.81
N PRO A 385 -3.80 -27.44 60.54
CA PRO A 385 -2.59 -27.99 59.88
C PRO A 385 -2.84 -29.12 58.85
N ALA A 386 -1.87 -29.33 57.94
CA ALA A 386 -1.68 -30.56 57.15
C ALA A 386 -0.94 -31.65 57.98
N PRO A 387 -0.87 -32.95 57.59
CA PRO A 387 0.16 -33.41 56.64
C PRO A 387 -0.18 -34.71 55.83
N GLY A 388 0.69 -35.08 54.86
CA GLY A 388 0.74 -36.45 54.32
C GLY A 388 1.38 -36.66 52.93
N LYS A 389 2.71 -36.55 52.83
CA LYS A 389 3.60 -37.02 51.73
C LYS A 389 3.84 -38.55 51.87
N PRO A 390 4.38 -39.32 50.87
CA PRO A 390 5.79 -39.23 50.38
C PRO A 390 5.94 -39.29 48.84
N ALA A 391 6.86 -38.52 48.23
CA ALA A 391 8.31 -38.76 48.01
C ALA A 391 8.57 -39.75 46.87
N GLY A 392 9.49 -39.57 45.92
CA GLY A 392 10.55 -38.60 45.57
C GLY A 392 11.02 -39.07 44.17
N SER A 393 11.98 -38.52 43.44
CA SER A 393 13.04 -37.54 43.61
C SER A 393 13.60 -37.40 42.17
N ASP A 394 13.50 -36.24 41.57
CA ASP A 394 14.59 -35.27 41.38
C ASP A 394 15.70 -35.69 40.39
N ALA A 395 15.89 -34.76 39.44
CA ALA A 395 16.95 -34.60 38.44
C ALA A 395 18.32 -34.29 39.13
N PRO A 396 19.40 -33.71 38.53
CA PRO A 396 19.51 -32.95 37.27
C PRO A 396 20.86 -33.08 36.50
N GLY A 397 21.03 -32.28 35.45
CA GLY A 397 22.28 -31.52 35.27
C GLY A 397 23.18 -31.87 34.08
N ARG A 398 23.47 -30.85 33.27
CA ARG A 398 24.33 -30.82 32.08
C ARG A 398 25.83 -30.83 32.45
N ASN A 399 26.70 -31.38 31.57
CA ASN A 399 27.83 -30.65 30.98
C ASN A 399 28.68 -31.49 30.01
N ALA A 400 29.28 -30.77 29.05
CA ALA A 400 30.16 -31.23 27.99
C ALA A 400 31.61 -31.50 28.47
N SER A 401 32.32 -32.41 27.80
CA SER A 401 33.77 -32.31 27.52
C SER A 401 34.26 -33.43 26.59
N ASP A 402 34.97 -33.01 25.54
CA ASP A 402 36.13 -33.61 24.87
C ASP A 402 36.34 -35.13 24.82
N ARG A 403 36.37 -35.67 23.59
CA ARG A 403 37.41 -36.63 23.17
C ARG A 403 37.88 -36.38 21.73
N ARG A 404 39.20 -36.26 21.60
CA ARG A 404 40.01 -36.33 20.37
C ARG A 404 40.23 -37.78 19.94
N GLY A 405 40.54 -37.98 18.66
CA GLY A 405 41.19 -39.18 18.09
C GLY A 405 40.85 -39.31 16.60
N ASP A 406 41.71 -38.83 15.71
CA ASP A 406 42.63 -39.65 14.87
C ASP A 406 41.86 -40.48 13.81
N GLY A 407 42.13 -40.48 12.51
CA GLY A 407 43.19 -39.95 11.65
C GLY A 407 43.09 -40.67 10.29
N ARG A 408 43.74 -40.09 9.24
CA ARG A 408 44.08 -40.70 7.92
C ARG A 408 42.93 -40.86 6.91
N ARG A 409 42.93 -40.11 5.80
CA ARG A 409 43.66 -40.29 4.51
C ARG A 409 43.25 -41.56 3.75
N ASP A 410 42.54 -41.39 2.64
CA ASP A 410 42.90 -41.80 1.27
C ASP A 410 41.79 -41.28 0.31
N ASN A 411 42.02 -40.32 -0.59
CA ASN A 411 42.76 -40.33 -1.87
C ASN A 411 42.04 -41.12 -2.98
N GLY A 412 41.64 -40.42 -4.05
CA GLY A 412 41.45 -41.01 -5.39
C GLY A 412 40.12 -40.70 -6.09
N GLY A 413 40.20 -39.97 -7.21
CA GLY A 413 39.29 -40.24 -8.34
C GLY A 413 38.49 -39.06 -8.93
N GLY A 414 39.16 -38.10 -9.57
CA GLY A 414 38.64 -37.61 -10.86
C GLY A 414 38.93 -38.65 -11.96
N PRO A 415 38.55 -38.47 -13.25
CA PRO A 415 38.24 -37.19 -13.89
C PRO A 415 37.11 -37.22 -14.95
N ARG A 416 36.86 -36.04 -15.54
CA ARG A 416 36.81 -35.75 -17.01
C ARG A 416 35.57 -34.97 -17.46
N ARG A 417 35.85 -33.71 -17.77
CA ARG A 417 35.16 -32.90 -18.79
C ARG A 417 35.42 -33.49 -20.19
N ARG A 418 34.36 -33.54 -21.01
CA ARG A 418 34.30 -33.32 -22.47
C ARG A 418 33.00 -32.50 -22.67
N GLY A 419 32.87 -31.43 -23.43
CA GLY A 419 33.62 -30.99 -24.61
C GLY A 419 32.75 -31.16 -25.85
N ARG A 420 32.09 -30.06 -26.28
CA ARG A 420 31.50 -29.79 -27.61
C ARG A 420 30.43 -30.76 -28.16
N ARG A 421 29.21 -30.24 -28.33
CA ARG A 421 28.65 -29.82 -29.62
C ARG A 421 27.54 -28.81 -29.40
#